data_AF-D3LBU2-F1
#
_entry.id   AF-D3LBU2-F1
#
_cell.length_a   1.000
_cell.length_b   1.000
_cell.length_c   1.000
_cell.angle_alpha   90.00
_cell.angle_beta   90.00
_cell.angle_gamma   90.00
#
_symmetry.space_group_name_H-M   'P 1'
#
loop_
_entity.id
_entity.type
_entity.pdbx_description
1 polymer ?
#
loop_
_entity_poly.entity_id
_entity_poly.type
_entity_poly.pdbx_seq_one_letter_code
_entity_poly.pdbx_strand_id
1 'polypeptide(L)'
;MDIYQINSTYYSALGNDDKAYLLARAIQIFAPGIPQIYYVGLLAGENDLDLLEKTKEGRNINRHYYSEEEVANEVQRPIVACLLKLLAWRNRSAAFDLQGDIQVSATDKNEIKIIRTSTNGQDTAELTANVALKTFTIKENDQIILIEDQTDTKDI
;
A
#
# COMPACT_ATOMS: atom_id res chain seq x y z
N MET A 1 -22.10 -10.57 15.16
CA MET A 1 -21.52 -9.45 14.39
C MET A 1 -20.63 -8.70 15.37
N ASP A 2 -19.34 -8.55 15.07
CA ASP A 2 -18.41 -7.83 15.95
C ASP A 2 -18.70 -6.32 15.85
N ILE A 3 -19.50 -5.81 16.79
CA ILE A 3 -19.91 -4.41 16.91
C ILE A 3 -18.75 -3.41 17.11
N TYR A 4 -17.52 -3.92 17.23
CA TYR A 4 -16.30 -3.14 17.42
C TYR A 4 -15.42 -3.05 16.17
N GLN A 5 -15.80 -3.71 15.07
CA GLN A 5 -15.07 -3.65 13.80
C GLN A 5 -15.70 -2.62 12.86
N ILE A 6 -14.87 -1.83 12.18
CA ILE A 6 -15.30 -0.91 11.13
C ILE A 6 -15.44 -1.70 9.84
N ASN A 7 -16.67 -1.82 9.33
CA ASN A 7 -16.94 -2.43 8.02
C ASN A 7 -16.73 -1.38 6.93
N SER A 8 -15.55 -1.41 6.31
CA SER A 8 -15.20 -0.60 5.14
C SER A 8 -14.09 -1.31 4.37
N THR A 9 -13.96 -1.05 3.08
CA THR A 9 -12.68 -1.26 2.41
C THR A 9 -11.65 -0.30 3.00
N TYR A 10 -10.38 -0.70 2.99
CA TYR A 10 -9.31 0.15 3.51
C TYR A 10 -9.10 1.40 2.64
N TYR A 11 -9.34 1.29 1.32
CA TYR A 11 -9.26 2.40 0.39
C TYR A 11 -10.35 3.46 0.69
N SER A 12 -11.60 3.03 0.88
CA SER A 12 -12.69 3.95 1.26
C SER A 12 -12.56 4.51 2.68
N ALA A 13 -11.96 3.76 3.61
CA ALA A 13 -11.65 4.29 4.94
C ALA A 13 -10.64 5.45 4.90
N LEU A 14 -9.81 5.52 3.86
CA LEU A 14 -8.89 6.63 3.59
C LEU A 14 -9.51 7.72 2.70
N GLY A 15 -10.83 7.64 2.44
CA GLY A 15 -11.55 8.62 1.64
C GLY A 15 -11.34 8.47 0.13
N ASN A 16 -11.04 7.25 -0.34
CA ASN A 16 -10.68 6.97 -1.74
C ASN A 16 -9.48 7.84 -2.22
N ASP A 17 -8.56 8.16 -1.31
CA ASP A 17 -7.38 9.00 -1.58
C ASP A 17 -6.18 8.12 -1.95
N ASP A 18 -5.76 8.21 -3.21
CA ASP A 18 -4.65 7.42 -3.77
C ASP A 18 -3.32 7.64 -3.03
N LYS A 19 -3.01 8.89 -2.66
CA LYS A 19 -1.76 9.23 -1.97
C LYS A 19 -1.77 8.66 -0.56
N ALA A 20 -2.88 8.81 0.15
CA ALA A 20 -3.04 8.20 1.47
C ALA A 20 -2.95 6.68 1.42
N TYR A 21 -3.55 6.06 0.40
CA TYR A 21 -3.56 4.61 0.25
C TYR A 21 -2.18 4.04 -0.05
N LEU A 22 -1.44 4.64 -0.99
CA LEU A 22 -0.06 4.23 -1.28
C LEU A 22 0.86 4.44 -0.09
N LEU A 23 0.75 5.56 0.60
CA LEU A 23 1.54 5.81 1.80
C LEU A 23 1.27 4.73 2.86
N ALA A 24 0.00 4.38 3.11
CA ALA A 24 -0.34 3.34 4.06
C ALA A 24 0.24 1.96 3.65
N ARG A 25 0.23 1.64 2.35
CA ARG A 25 0.84 0.40 1.82
C ARG A 25 2.37 0.42 1.89
N ALA A 26 3.01 1.56 1.62
CA ALA A 26 4.45 1.73 1.79
C ALA A 26 4.86 1.48 3.24
N ILE A 27 4.16 2.08 4.21
CA ILE A 27 4.40 1.85 5.63
C ILE A 27 4.21 0.37 5.99
N GLN A 28 3.13 -0.27 5.51
CA GLN A 28 2.90 -1.71 5.74
C GLN A 28 4.03 -2.58 5.19
N ILE A 29 4.52 -2.27 3.99
CA ILE A 29 5.55 -3.02 3.28
C ILE A 29 6.93 -2.90 3.96
N PHE A 30 7.20 -1.75 4.56
CA PHE A 30 8.42 -1.48 5.33
C PHE A 30 8.38 -2.03 6.76
N ALA A 31 7.21 -2.37 7.29
CA ALA A 31 7.09 -3.01 8.59
C ALA A 31 7.72 -4.43 8.58
N PRO A 32 8.36 -4.87 9.68
CA PRO A 32 8.87 -6.23 9.78
C PRO A 32 7.74 -7.26 9.68
N GLY A 33 7.93 -8.28 8.85
CA GLY A 33 6.99 -9.39 8.70
C GLY A 33 6.65 -9.69 7.24
N ILE A 34 5.64 -10.56 7.06
CA ILE A 34 5.12 -10.94 5.75
C ILE A 34 3.88 -10.09 5.47
N PRO A 35 3.95 -9.10 4.55
CA PRO A 35 2.81 -8.26 4.25
C PRO A 35 1.72 -9.08 3.55
N GLN A 36 0.49 -9.01 4.07
CA GLN A 36 -0.69 -9.57 3.44
C GLN A 36 -1.54 -8.46 2.86
N ILE A 37 -1.91 -8.60 1.58
CA ILE A 37 -2.77 -7.65 0.86
C ILE A 37 -4.07 -8.37 0.52
N TYR A 38 -5.17 -7.91 1.11
CA TYR A 38 -6.50 -8.43 0.80
C TYR A 38 -6.92 -8.04 -0.61
N TYR A 39 -7.61 -8.92 -1.34
CA TYR A 39 -7.85 -8.76 -2.78
C TYR A 39 -8.62 -7.48 -3.16
N VAL A 40 -9.62 -7.07 -2.37
CA VAL A 40 -10.31 -5.79 -2.59
C VAL A 40 -9.33 -4.62 -2.47
N GLY A 41 -8.42 -4.68 -1.49
CA GLY A 41 -7.36 -3.70 -1.34
C GLY A 41 -6.32 -3.77 -2.47
N LEU A 42 -5.98 -4.95 -2.98
CA LEU A 42 -5.04 -5.08 -4.10
C LEU A 42 -5.50 -4.28 -5.32
N LEU A 43 -6.82 -4.21 -5.55
CA LEU A 43 -7.45 -3.47 -6.63
C LEU A 43 -7.91 -2.06 -6.23
N ALA A 44 -7.49 -1.54 -5.07
CA ALA A 44 -7.97 -0.25 -4.53
C ALA A 44 -9.51 -0.11 -4.63
N GLY A 45 -10.21 -1.18 -4.24
CA GLY A 45 -11.66 -1.29 -4.33
C GLY A 45 -12.39 -0.44 -3.29
N GLU A 46 -13.48 0.18 -3.73
CA GLU A 46 -14.36 0.98 -2.88
C GLU A 46 -15.42 0.13 -2.16
N ASN A 47 -16.11 0.74 -1.21
CA ASN A 47 -17.24 0.12 -0.52
C ASN A 47 -18.34 -0.34 -1.48
N ASP A 48 -18.69 -1.62 -1.43
CA ASP A 48 -19.78 -2.20 -2.21
C ASP A 48 -21.12 -2.04 -1.48
N LEU A 49 -21.74 -0.87 -1.66
CA LEU A 49 -23.03 -0.55 -1.06
C LEU A 49 -24.16 -1.41 -1.64
N ASP A 50 -24.10 -1.73 -2.94
CA ASP A 50 -25.10 -2.53 -3.62
C ASP A 50 -25.15 -3.96 -3.06
N LEU A 51 -24.00 -4.60 -2.87
CA LEU A 51 -23.92 -5.95 -2.32
C LEU A 51 -24.34 -5.95 -0.85
N LEU A 52 -23.92 -4.94 -0.08
CA LEU A 52 -24.38 -4.75 1.30
C LEU A 52 -25.92 -4.65 1.35
N GLU A 53 -26.53 -3.84 0.49
CA GLU A 53 -27.98 -3.66 0.44
C GLU A 53 -28.71 -4.93 0.03
N LYS A 54 -28.16 -5.69 -0.92
CA LYS A 54 -28.76 -6.95 -1.40
C LYS A 54 -28.70 -8.06 -0.36
N THR A 55 -27.59 -8.20 0.36
CA THR A 55 -27.40 -9.34 1.29
C THR A 55 -27.75 -9.04 2.73
N LYS A 56 -27.80 -7.75 3.12
CA LYS A 56 -27.97 -7.30 4.51
C LYS A 56 -26.88 -7.79 5.49
N GLU A 57 -25.73 -8.25 4.96
CA GLU A 57 -24.55 -8.63 5.74
C GLU A 57 -23.51 -7.51 5.70
N GLY A 58 -23.29 -6.83 6.84
CA GLY A 58 -22.42 -5.65 6.94
C GLY A 58 -21.02 -5.81 6.34
N ARG A 59 -20.43 -7.00 6.45
CA ARG A 59 -19.06 -7.27 5.95
C ARG A 59 -18.99 -7.36 4.43
N ASN A 60 -20.12 -7.53 3.74
CA ASN A 60 -20.11 -7.61 2.29
C ASN A 60 -19.76 -6.29 1.61
N ILE A 61 -19.78 -5.18 2.36
CA ILE A 61 -19.26 -3.89 1.91
C ILE A 61 -17.79 -3.96 1.45
N ASN A 62 -17.01 -4.92 1.97
CA ASN A 62 -15.61 -5.16 1.60
C ASN A 62 -15.42 -6.58 1.07
N ARG A 63 -16.37 -7.09 0.26
CA ARG A 63 -16.32 -8.42 -0.35
C ARG A 63 -16.88 -8.41 -1.78
N HIS A 64 -16.57 -7.37 -2.54
CA HIS A 64 -16.98 -7.27 -3.94
C HIS A 64 -16.56 -8.52 -4.73
N TYR A 65 -17.42 -8.95 -5.64
CA TYR A 65 -17.17 -10.09 -6.51
C TYR A 65 -16.66 -9.61 -7.86
N TYR A 66 -15.34 -9.50 -7.97
CA TYR A 66 -14.69 -9.07 -9.22
C TYR A 66 -14.82 -10.13 -10.32
N SER A 67 -15.24 -9.69 -11.50
CA SER A 67 -15.14 -10.50 -12.73
C SER A 67 -13.74 -10.41 -13.34
N GLU A 68 -13.37 -11.35 -14.21
CA GLU A 68 -12.07 -11.30 -14.91
C GLU A 68 -11.91 -10.02 -15.76
N GLU A 69 -12.97 -9.57 -16.42
CA GLU A 69 -12.99 -8.34 -17.21
C GLU A 69 -12.77 -7.10 -16.32
N GLU A 70 -13.43 -7.06 -15.17
CA GLU A 70 -13.26 -5.99 -14.20
C GLU A 70 -11.84 -5.97 -13.66
N VAL A 71 -11.27 -7.12 -13.28
CA VAL A 71 -9.85 -7.20 -12.86
C VAL A 71 -8.93 -6.67 -13.96
N ALA A 72 -9.15 -7.07 -15.23
CA ALA A 72 -8.33 -6.62 -16.35
C ALA A 72 -8.37 -5.09 -16.54
N ASN A 73 -9.49 -4.45 -16.21
CA ASN A 73 -9.64 -3.00 -16.24
C ASN A 73 -9.02 -2.34 -14.99
N GLU A 74 -9.29 -2.87 -13.80
CA GLU A 74 -8.84 -2.32 -12.52
C GLU A 74 -7.32 -2.30 -12.40
N VAL A 75 -6.62 -3.32 -12.92
CA VAL A 75 -5.14 -3.34 -12.92
C VAL A 75 -4.50 -2.25 -13.78
N GLN A 76 -5.27 -1.62 -14.69
CA GLN A 76 -4.80 -0.48 -15.48
C GLN A 76 -4.96 0.86 -14.74
N ARG A 77 -5.75 0.90 -13.64
CA ARG A 77 -5.86 2.11 -12.83
C ARG A 77 -4.48 2.50 -12.31
N PRO A 78 -4.07 3.77 -12.41
CA PRO A 78 -2.70 4.15 -12.05
C PRO A 78 -2.31 3.81 -10.62
N ILE A 79 -3.23 3.96 -9.67
CA ILE A 79 -3.06 3.56 -8.27
C ILE A 79 -2.76 2.06 -8.10
N VAL A 80 -3.50 1.20 -8.83
CA VAL A 80 -3.32 -0.25 -8.77
C VAL A 80 -2.01 -0.65 -9.44
N ALA A 81 -1.71 -0.09 -10.61
CA ALA A 81 -0.45 -0.32 -11.30
C ALA A 81 0.76 0.10 -10.43
N CYS A 82 0.67 1.23 -9.74
CA CYS A 82 1.66 1.71 -8.79
C CYS A 82 1.83 0.75 -7.60
N LEU A 83 0.72 0.30 -6.99
CA LEU A 83 0.76 -0.69 -5.90
C LEU A 83 1.41 -2.01 -6.35
N LEU A 84 1.06 -2.51 -7.54
CA LEU A 84 1.65 -3.74 -8.08
C LEU A 84 3.16 -3.58 -8.32
N LYS A 85 3.62 -2.43 -8.83
CA LYS A 85 5.06 -2.12 -8.97
C LYS A 85 5.76 -2.13 -7.62
N LEU A 86 5.18 -1.48 -6.61
CA LEU A 86 5.71 -1.45 -5.24
C LEU A 86 5.82 -2.85 -4.63
N LEU A 87 4.78 -3.67 -4.76
CA LEU A 87 4.78 -5.06 -4.28
C LEU A 87 5.79 -5.94 -5.03
N ALA A 88 5.89 -5.78 -6.35
CA ALA A 88 6.84 -6.51 -7.17
C ALA A 88 8.30 -6.17 -6.82
N TRP A 89 8.60 -4.89 -6.56
CA TRP A 89 9.90 -4.46 -6.05
C TRP A 89 10.19 -5.05 -4.66
N ARG A 90 9.25 -4.93 -3.71
CA ARG A 90 9.37 -5.49 -2.36
C ARG A 90 9.69 -6.99 -2.36
N ASN A 91 9.16 -7.74 -3.32
CA ASN A 91 9.40 -9.18 -3.43
C ASN A 91 10.80 -9.53 -3.96
N ARG A 92 11.50 -8.58 -4.60
CA ARG A 92 12.84 -8.79 -5.18
C ARG A 92 13.96 -8.16 -4.36
N SER A 93 13.66 -7.11 -3.61
CA SER A 93 14.64 -6.38 -2.81
C SER A 93 15.17 -7.23 -1.65
N ALA A 94 16.49 -7.38 -1.58
CA ALA A 94 17.17 -8.10 -0.49
C ALA A 94 17.18 -7.32 0.83
N ALA A 95 16.92 -6.00 0.80
CA ALA A 95 16.83 -5.16 2.00
C ALA A 95 15.73 -5.61 2.98
N PHE A 96 14.74 -6.36 2.48
CA PHE A 96 13.63 -6.88 3.30
C PHE A 96 13.82 -8.31 3.80
N ASP A 97 15.06 -8.79 3.87
CA ASP A 97 15.40 -10.03 4.57
C ASP A 97 14.78 -10.04 5.97
N LEU A 98 14.23 -11.19 6.38
CA LEU A 98 13.61 -11.39 7.69
C LEU A 98 14.63 -11.30 8.83
N GLN A 99 15.90 -11.61 8.56
CA GLN A 99 17.00 -11.48 9.53
C GLN A 99 17.73 -10.12 9.43
N GLY A 100 17.28 -9.26 8.50
CA GLY A 100 17.80 -7.90 8.33
C GLY A 100 17.38 -6.95 9.45
N ASP A 101 17.93 -5.74 9.41
CA ASP A 101 17.68 -4.69 10.39
C ASP A 101 16.55 -3.74 9.98
N ILE A 102 15.98 -3.04 10.96
CA ILE A 102 15.08 -1.92 10.73
C ILE A 102 15.41 -0.74 11.63
N GLN A 103 15.47 0.44 11.05
CA GLN A 103 15.61 1.69 11.77
C GLN A 103 14.43 2.59 11.45
N VAL A 104 13.80 3.12 12.50
CA VAL A 104 12.66 4.02 12.38
C VAL A 104 12.99 5.29 13.14
N SER A 105 12.82 6.43 12.50
CA SER A 105 12.98 7.74 13.14
C SER A 105 11.88 8.70 12.69
N ALA A 106 11.50 9.59 13.60
CA ALA A 106 10.71 10.76 13.27
C ALA A 106 11.67 11.92 13.03
N THR A 107 11.73 12.45 11.81
CA THR A 107 12.60 13.59 11.46
C THR A 107 11.96 14.93 11.80
N ASP A 108 10.63 14.96 11.90
CA ASP A 108 9.79 16.06 12.38
C ASP A 108 8.44 15.50 12.88
N LYS A 109 7.55 16.36 13.39
CA LYS A 109 6.20 16.02 13.88
C LYS A 109 5.37 15.18 12.90
N ASN A 110 5.51 15.44 11.61
CA ASN A 110 4.73 14.79 10.56
C ASN A 110 5.59 13.91 9.64
N GLU A 111 6.89 13.76 9.92
CA GLU A 111 7.80 13.06 9.03
C GLU A 111 8.34 11.79 9.69
N ILE A 112 8.26 10.70 8.96
CA ILE A 112 8.79 9.40 9.34
C ILE A 112 9.80 8.93 8.30
N LYS A 113 10.92 8.41 8.79
CA LYS A 113 11.93 7.72 8.00
C LYS A 113 12.02 6.27 8.47
N ILE A 114 11.91 5.32 7.54
CA ILE A 114 12.07 3.90 7.80
C ILE A 114 13.17 3.36 6.88
N ILE A 115 14.18 2.74 7.47
CA ILE A 115 15.28 2.11 6.74
C ILE A 115 15.24 0.61 7.03
N ARG A 116 15.28 -0.19 5.97
CA ARG A 116 15.44 -1.64 6.00
C ARG A 116 16.80 -1.99 5.44
N THR A 117 17.54 -2.85 6.13
CA THR A 117 18.89 -3.25 5.73
C THR A 117 18.98 -4.76 5.69
N SER A 118 19.54 -5.32 4.61
CA SER A 118 19.77 -6.76 4.49
C SER A 118 20.72 -7.28 5.58
N THR A 119 20.64 -8.58 5.89
CA THR A 119 21.46 -9.22 6.93
C THR A 119 22.98 -9.07 6.70
N ASN A 120 23.41 -8.97 5.45
CA ASN A 120 24.82 -8.75 5.08
C ASN A 120 25.22 -7.26 4.99
N GLY A 121 24.28 -6.33 5.21
CA GLY A 121 24.51 -4.89 5.16
C GLY A 121 24.71 -4.30 3.77
N GLN A 122 24.48 -5.06 2.70
CA GLN A 122 24.77 -4.63 1.32
C GLN A 122 23.61 -3.88 0.66
N ASP A 123 22.37 -4.19 1.05
CA ASP A 123 21.17 -3.61 0.44
C ASP A 123 20.39 -2.83 1.48
N THR A 124 20.05 -1.59 1.14
CA THR A 124 19.30 -0.68 1.98
C THR A 124 18.10 -0.14 1.24
N ALA A 125 16.90 -0.34 1.78
CA ALA A 125 15.68 0.31 1.31
C ALA A 125 15.27 1.39 2.31
N GLU A 126 14.92 2.57 1.81
CA GLU A 126 14.58 3.75 2.60
C GLU A 126 13.21 4.28 2.18
N LEU A 127 12.30 4.47 3.14
CA LEU A 127 11.06 5.23 3.01
C LEU A 127 11.21 6.52 3.80
N THR A 128 11.06 7.67 3.13
CA THR A 128 10.90 8.98 3.79
C THR A 128 9.51 9.49 3.46
N ALA A 129 8.68 9.78 4.47
CA ALA A 129 7.28 10.15 4.26
C ALA A 129 6.83 11.30 5.17
N ASN A 130 5.98 12.18 4.64
CA ASN A 130 5.24 13.16 5.41
C ASN A 130 3.77 12.73 5.51
N VAL A 131 3.34 12.33 6.71
CA VAL A 131 2.00 11.74 6.90
C VAL A 131 0.87 12.76 6.80
N ALA A 132 1.14 14.05 7.07
CA ALA A 132 0.14 15.10 6.96
C ALA A 132 -0.10 15.50 5.50
N LEU A 133 0.98 15.55 4.71
CA LEU A 133 0.92 15.88 3.28
C LEU A 133 0.67 14.67 2.39
N LYS A 134 0.76 13.45 2.94
CA LYS A 134 0.62 12.17 2.22
C LYS A 134 1.68 11.99 1.12
N THR A 135 2.83 12.63 1.27
CA THR A 135 3.96 12.55 0.33
C THR A 135 4.98 11.53 0.81
N PHE A 136 5.68 10.86 -0.10
CA PHE A 136 6.71 9.90 0.25
C PHE A 136 7.67 9.59 -0.89
N THR A 137 8.92 9.32 -0.53
CA THR A 137 9.92 8.81 -1.47
C THR A 137 10.45 7.48 -0.96
N ILE A 138 10.54 6.50 -1.86
CA ILE A 138 11.19 5.21 -1.64
C ILE A 138 12.48 5.16 -2.44
N LYS A 139 13.58 4.80 -1.77
CA LYS A 139 14.88 4.54 -2.40
C LYS A 139 15.38 3.15 -2.05
N GLU A 140 16.17 2.58 -2.94
CA GLU A 140 17.00 1.41 -2.68
C GLU A 140 18.43 1.71 -3.11
N ASN A 141 19.40 1.58 -2.22
CA ASN A 141 20.81 1.89 -2.48
C ASN A 141 20.99 3.25 -3.18
N ASP A 142 20.32 4.28 -2.62
CA ASP A 142 20.23 5.66 -3.11
C ASP A 142 19.49 5.88 -4.45
N GLN A 143 19.03 4.82 -5.12
CA GLN A 143 18.24 4.92 -6.35
C GLN A 143 16.75 5.08 -6.02
N ILE A 144 16.08 6.00 -6.70
CA ILE A 144 14.64 6.23 -6.51
C ILE A 144 13.86 5.07 -7.12
N ILE A 145 13.02 4.45 -6.31
CA ILE A 145 12.12 3.37 -6.70
C ILE A 145 10.72 3.90 -6.95
N LEU A 146 10.23 4.78 -6.07
CA LEU A 146 8.87 5.33 -6.16
C LEU A 146 8.79 6.70 -5.48
N ILE A 147 8.00 7.61 -6.06
CA ILE A 147 7.60 8.91 -5.49
C ILE A 147 6.07 8.99 -5.59
N GLU A 148 5.42 9.68 -4.65
CA GLU A 148 3.96 9.76 -4.55
C GLU A 148 3.25 10.24 -5.83
N ASP A 149 3.88 11.12 -6.62
CA ASP A 149 3.27 11.75 -7.81
C ASP A 149 3.32 10.86 -9.08
N GLN A 150 3.91 9.67 -9.01
CA GLN A 150 3.91 8.73 -10.14
C GLN A 150 2.57 8.03 -10.37
N THR A 151 1.51 8.40 -9.65
CA THR A 151 0.13 7.94 -9.93
C THR A 151 -0.50 8.61 -11.15
N ASP A 152 0.07 9.69 -11.70
CA ASP A 152 -0.54 10.42 -12.84
C ASP A 152 0.18 10.21 -14.19
N THR A 153 1.27 9.43 -14.22
CA THR A 153 2.06 9.25 -15.45
C THR A 153 1.64 7.98 -16.20
N LYS A 154 0.98 8.19 -17.35
CA LYS A 154 0.68 7.18 -18.37
C LYS A 154 1.91 6.58 -19.08
N ASP A 155 3.11 7.02 -18.71
CA ASP A 155 4.36 6.62 -19.36
C ASP A 155 5.22 5.75 -18.44
N ILE A 156 4.88 4.45 -18.32
CA ILE A 156 5.81 3.34 -18.10
C ILE A 156 5.26 2.10 -18.79
#